data_AF-A0A8I6YJL8-F1
#
_entry.id   AF-A0A8I6YJL8-F1
#
_cell.length_a   1.000
_cell.length_b   1.000
_cell.length_c   1.000
_cell.angle_alpha   90.00
_cell.angle_beta   90.00
_cell.angle_gamma   90.00
#
_symmetry.space_group_name_H-M   'P 1'
#
loop_
_entity.id
_entity.type
_entity.pdbx_description
1 polymer ?
#
loop_
_entity_poly.entity_id
_entity_poly.type
_entity_poly.pdbx_seq_one_letter_code
_entity_poly.pdbx_strand_id
1 'polypeptide(L)'
;MAAATGTYDKLDKSFKIAARFILTAVSRKDVNDAFPSFTDAQRELLHRLFIYVLKSLHRNIVEEFRNFCDEIKIATALDKIDQFVEEQTLDVLSSDKTSIEDIKESTSKKKKDEIELLKGLLEKTQESNNAMKARIEHMKQEEDLNDTRKSSKRRISMIQEIFSRS
;
A
#
# COMPACT_ATOMS: atom_id res chain seq x y z
N MET A 1 -27.16 -21.84 -1.17
CA MET A 1 -25.80 -21.34 -1.36
C MET A 1 -24.91 -22.53 -1.67
N ALA A 2 -24.32 -22.61 -2.86
CA ALA A 2 -23.36 -23.67 -3.16
C ALA A 2 -22.10 -23.41 -2.33
N ALA A 3 -21.61 -24.42 -1.59
CA ALA A 3 -20.32 -24.33 -0.93
C ALA A 3 -19.27 -23.95 -1.98
N ALA A 4 -18.54 -22.86 -1.75
CA ALA A 4 -17.45 -22.49 -2.62
C ALA A 4 -16.43 -23.62 -2.59
N THR A 5 -16.42 -24.46 -3.64
CA THR A 5 -15.39 -25.47 -3.81
C THR A 5 -14.07 -24.74 -3.92
N GLY A 6 -13.11 -25.07 -3.03
CA GLY A 6 -11.81 -24.43 -2.99
C GLY A 6 -11.09 -24.51 -4.33
N THR A 7 -10.13 -23.61 -4.55
CA THR A 7 -9.36 -23.54 -5.79
C THR A 7 -8.60 -24.84 -6.07
N TYR A 8 -8.17 -25.56 -5.03
CA TYR A 8 -7.59 -26.89 -5.17
C TYR A 8 -8.57 -27.92 -5.74
N ASP A 9 -9.83 -27.94 -5.30
CA ASP A 9 -10.85 -28.86 -5.84
C ASP A 9 -11.08 -28.61 -7.33
N LYS A 10 -11.03 -27.35 -7.76
CA LYS A 10 -11.16 -27.00 -9.19
C LYS A 10 -9.96 -27.52 -9.98
N LEU A 11 -8.76 -27.38 -9.45
CA LEU A 11 -7.54 -27.91 -10.06
C LEU A 11 -7.59 -29.43 -10.20
N ASP A 12 -7.88 -30.15 -9.11
CA ASP A 12 -7.98 -31.62 -9.10
C ASP A 12 -9.03 -32.13 -10.09
N LYS A 13 -10.23 -31.52 -10.09
CA LYS A 13 -11.30 -31.88 -11.04
C LYS A 13 -10.87 -31.64 -12.48
N SER A 14 -10.28 -30.49 -12.76
CA SER A 14 -9.83 -30.13 -14.12
C SER A 14 -8.76 -31.08 -14.62
N PHE A 15 -7.78 -31.41 -13.77
CA PHE A 15 -6.74 -32.37 -14.10
C PHE A 15 -7.31 -33.77 -14.38
N LYS A 16 -8.20 -34.28 -13.52
CA LYS A 16 -8.86 -35.58 -13.73
C LYS A 16 -9.67 -35.62 -15.02
N ILE A 17 -10.31 -34.52 -15.42
CA ILE A 17 -11.00 -34.43 -16.70
C ILE A 17 -10.00 -34.50 -17.86
N ALA A 18 -8.91 -33.73 -17.80
CA ALA A 18 -7.87 -33.75 -18.83
C ALA A 18 -7.22 -35.14 -18.96
N ALA A 19 -6.92 -35.81 -17.85
CA ALA A 19 -6.31 -37.13 -17.85
C ALA A 19 -7.21 -38.20 -18.50
N ARG A 20 -8.54 -38.06 -18.43
CA ARG A 20 -9.47 -39.03 -19.06
C ARG A 20 -9.31 -39.14 -20.57
N PHE A 21 -8.83 -38.10 -21.26
CA PHE A 21 -8.62 -38.15 -22.71
C PHE A 21 -7.62 -39.23 -23.13
N ILE A 22 -6.72 -39.65 -22.23
CA ILE A 22 -5.79 -40.77 -22.46
C ILE A 22 -6.56 -42.06 -22.75
N LEU A 23 -7.69 -42.29 -22.08
CA LEU A 23 -8.49 -43.51 -22.25
C LEU A 23 -9.12 -43.61 -23.65
N THR A 24 -9.19 -42.50 -24.36
CA THR A 24 -9.75 -42.39 -25.72
C THR A 24 -8.69 -42.06 -26.77
N ALA A 25 -7.40 -42.08 -26.42
CA ALA A 25 -6.32 -41.65 -27.29
C ALA A 25 -6.06 -42.60 -28.48
N VAL A 26 -6.44 -43.88 -28.34
CA VAL A 26 -6.30 -44.89 -29.38
C VAL A 26 -7.66 -45.50 -29.67
N SER A 27 -8.16 -45.29 -30.88
CA SER A 27 -9.37 -45.92 -31.37
C SER A 27 -9.05 -47.26 -32.05
N ARG A 28 -10.11 -48.05 -32.28
CA ARG A 28 -10.00 -49.27 -33.07
C ARG A 28 -9.56 -49.00 -34.51
N LYS A 29 -9.89 -47.83 -35.07
CA LYS A 29 -9.49 -47.46 -36.44
C LYS A 29 -8.01 -47.17 -36.51
N ASP A 30 -7.46 -46.48 -35.52
CA ASP A 30 -6.01 -46.23 -35.44
C ASP A 30 -5.21 -47.54 -35.42
N VAL A 31 -5.71 -48.58 -34.73
CA VAL A 31 -5.08 -49.91 -34.74
C VAL A 31 -5.20 -50.60 -36.10
N ASN A 32 -6.33 -50.46 -36.78
CA ASN A 32 -6.52 -51.05 -38.11
C ASN A 32 -5.60 -50.40 -39.16
N ASP A 33 -5.48 -49.08 -39.10
CA ASP A 33 -4.70 -48.29 -40.05
C ASP A 33 -3.19 -48.46 -39.80
N ALA A 34 -2.77 -48.59 -38.55
CA ALA A 34 -1.38 -48.83 -38.18
C ALA A 34 -0.90 -50.27 -38.45
N PHE A 35 -1.81 -51.26 -38.41
CA PHE A 35 -1.49 -52.68 -38.56
C PHE A 35 -2.34 -53.36 -39.65
N PRO A 36 -2.22 -52.95 -40.93
CA PRO A 36 -3.03 -53.50 -42.02
C PRO A 36 -2.69 -54.96 -42.34
N SER A 37 -1.44 -55.37 -42.12
CA SER A 37 -0.95 -56.74 -42.38
C SER A 37 -1.44 -57.78 -41.37
N PHE A 38 -2.00 -57.36 -40.24
CA PHE A 38 -2.46 -58.25 -39.19
C PHE A 38 -3.83 -58.86 -39.57
N THR A 39 -4.19 -59.98 -38.96
CA THR A 39 -5.56 -60.49 -39.05
C THR A 39 -6.50 -59.71 -38.12
N ASP A 40 -7.81 -59.81 -38.34
CA ASP A 40 -8.80 -59.16 -37.46
C ASP A 40 -8.68 -59.61 -36.00
N ALA A 41 -8.37 -60.90 -35.78
CA ALA A 41 -8.17 -61.44 -34.44
C ALA A 41 -6.93 -60.84 -33.75
N GLN A 42 -5.83 -60.66 -34.48
CA GLN A 42 -4.62 -60.03 -33.96
C GLN A 42 -4.85 -58.54 -33.63
N ARG A 43 -5.55 -57.81 -34.50
CA ARG A 43 -5.90 -56.41 -34.26
C ARG A 43 -6.83 -56.23 -33.06
N GLU A 44 -7.82 -57.11 -32.89
CA GLU A 44 -8.70 -57.11 -31.72
C GLU A 44 -7.91 -57.33 -30.42
N LEU A 45 -7.00 -58.31 -30.40
CA LEU A 45 -6.15 -58.58 -29.25
C LEU A 45 -5.26 -57.37 -28.92
N LEU A 46 -4.68 -56.75 -29.95
CA LEU A 46 -3.82 -55.58 -29.80
C LEU A 46 -4.59 -54.37 -29.27
N HIS A 47 -5.80 -54.12 -29.79
CA HIS A 47 -6.67 -53.05 -29.29
C HIS A 47 -7.05 -53.26 -27.81
N ARG A 48 -7.32 -54.51 -27.39
CA ARG A 48 -7.55 -54.83 -25.98
C ARG A 48 -6.31 -54.58 -25.11
N LEU A 49 -5.12 -54.92 -25.61
CA LEU A 49 -3.86 -54.64 -24.92
C LEU A 49 -3.64 -53.12 -24.77
N PHE A 50 -3.89 -52.34 -25.82
CA PHE A 50 -3.82 -50.88 -25.74
C PHE A 50 -4.77 -50.30 -24.69
N ILE A 51 -6.03 -50.75 -24.65
CA ILE A 51 -6.98 -50.32 -23.61
C ILE A 51 -6.43 -50.63 -22.20
N TYR A 52 -5.82 -51.80 -22.00
CA TYR A 52 -5.23 -52.17 -20.72
C TYR A 52 -4.07 -51.23 -20.34
N VAL A 53 -3.15 -50.98 -21.28
CA VAL A 53 -2.03 -50.06 -21.08
C VAL A 53 -2.51 -48.63 -20.79
N LEU A 54 -3.48 -48.11 -21.56
CA LEU A 54 -4.02 -46.77 -21.36
C LEU A 54 -4.73 -46.63 -20.01
N LYS A 55 -5.44 -47.65 -19.54
CA LYS A 55 -6.04 -47.67 -18.20
C LYS A 55 -4.99 -47.63 -17.10
N SER A 56 -3.92 -48.42 -17.24
CA SER A 56 -2.79 -48.43 -16.31
C SER A 56 -2.09 -47.08 -16.28
N LEU A 57 -1.79 -46.51 -17.45
CA LEU A 57 -1.17 -45.20 -17.61
C LEU A 57 -2.02 -44.08 -17.01
N HIS A 58 -3.33 -44.05 -17.31
CA HIS A 58 -4.27 -43.09 -16.71
C HIS A 58 -4.24 -43.15 -15.19
N ARG A 59 -4.29 -44.35 -14.61
CA ARG A 59 -4.23 -44.52 -13.15
C ARG A 59 -2.92 -43.96 -12.58
N ASN A 60 -1.79 -44.35 -13.17
CA ASN A 60 -0.47 -43.91 -12.72
C ASN A 60 -0.34 -42.39 -12.79
N ILE A 61 -0.75 -41.74 -13.88
CA ILE A 61 -0.66 -40.28 -14.02
C ILE A 61 -1.51 -39.56 -12.97
N VAL A 62 -2.74 -40.04 -12.71
CA VAL A 62 -3.62 -39.44 -11.69
C VAL A 62 -3.04 -39.61 -10.28
N GLU A 63 -2.45 -40.77 -10.00
CA GLU A 63 -1.82 -41.06 -8.71
C GLU A 63 -0.54 -40.23 -8.49
N GLU A 64 0.35 -40.18 -9.48
CA GLU A 64 1.59 -39.40 -9.43
C GLU A 64 1.32 -37.90 -9.31
N PHE A 65 0.32 -37.38 -10.04
CA PHE A 65 -0.07 -35.98 -9.91
C PHE A 65 -0.54 -35.64 -8.49
N ARG A 66 -1.33 -36.52 -7.86
CA ARG A 66 -1.77 -36.33 -6.48
C ARG A 66 -0.58 -36.36 -5.53
N ASN A 67 0.31 -37.35 -5.66
CA ASN A 67 1.51 -37.46 -4.83
C ASN A 67 2.38 -36.21 -4.94
N PHE A 68 2.58 -35.70 -6.16
CA PHE A 68 3.30 -34.45 -6.41
C PHE A 68 2.62 -33.25 -5.75
N CYS A 69 1.30 -33.13 -5.86
CA CYS A 69 0.52 -32.07 -5.21
C CYS A 69 0.68 -32.10 -3.68
N ASP A 70 0.67 -33.29 -3.09
CA ASP A 70 0.86 -33.50 -1.65
C ASP A 70 2.29 -33.14 -1.21
N GLU A 71 3.30 -33.55 -1.99
CA GLU A 71 4.72 -33.26 -1.74
C GLU A 71 4.99 -31.75 -1.67
N ILE A 72 4.49 -31.00 -2.66
CA ILE A 72 4.70 -29.55 -2.71
C ILE A 72 3.69 -28.77 -1.85
N LYS A 73 2.75 -29.46 -1.18
CA LYS A 73 1.69 -28.87 -0.35
C LYS A 73 0.85 -27.84 -1.11
N ILE A 74 0.52 -28.11 -2.37
CA ILE A 74 -0.21 -27.17 -3.23
C ILE A 74 -1.59 -26.84 -2.67
N ALA A 75 -2.26 -27.81 -2.04
CA ALA A 75 -3.56 -27.61 -1.40
C ALA A 75 -3.48 -26.51 -0.34
N THR A 76 -2.50 -26.59 0.56
CA THR A 76 -2.26 -25.57 1.59
C THR A 76 -1.93 -24.19 0.99
N ALA A 77 -1.19 -24.14 -0.12
CA ALA A 77 -0.89 -22.88 -0.77
C ALA A 77 -2.14 -22.24 -1.40
N LEU A 78 -2.98 -23.04 -2.06
CA LEU A 78 -4.24 -22.58 -2.65
C LEU A 78 -5.28 -22.20 -1.59
N ASP A 79 -5.36 -22.94 -0.49
CA ASP A 79 -6.24 -22.61 0.65
C ASP A 79 -5.89 -21.24 1.25
N LYS A 80 -4.59 -20.92 1.37
CA LYS A 80 -4.15 -19.59 1.81
C LYS A 80 -4.55 -18.48 0.84
N ILE A 81 -4.47 -18.75 -0.47
CA ILE A 81 -4.89 -17.78 -1.49
C ILE A 81 -6.40 -17.57 -1.39
N ASP A 82 -7.19 -18.65 -1.28
CA ASP A 82 -8.64 -18.57 -1.11
C ASP A 82 -8.99 -17.77 0.16
N GLN A 83 -8.28 -18.01 1.26
CA GLN A 83 -8.43 -17.22 2.49
C GLN A 83 -8.12 -15.73 2.27
N PHE A 84 -7.00 -15.38 1.62
CA PHE A 84 -6.67 -13.97 1.35
C PHE A 84 -7.70 -13.28 0.46
N VAL A 85 -8.28 -14.00 -0.50
CA VAL A 85 -9.35 -13.48 -1.36
C VAL A 85 -10.63 -13.26 -0.56
N GLU A 86 -10.99 -14.20 0.32
CA GLU A 86 -12.14 -14.06 1.21
C GLU A 86 -11.94 -12.89 2.18
N GLU A 87 -10.78 -12.79 2.82
CA GLU A 87 -10.40 -11.67 3.71
C GLU A 87 -10.49 -10.32 2.99
N GLN A 88 -9.95 -10.20 1.78
CA GLN A 88 -10.08 -8.96 0.98
C GLN A 88 -11.53 -8.62 0.63
N THR A 89 -12.35 -9.63 0.35
CA THR A 89 -13.76 -9.43 0.00
C THR A 89 -14.59 -8.99 1.21
N LEU A 90 -14.24 -9.48 2.40
CA LEU A 90 -14.89 -9.13 3.67
C LEU A 90 -14.37 -7.83 4.27
N ASP A 91 -13.14 -7.42 3.93
CA ASP A 91 -12.58 -6.12 4.30
C ASP A 91 -13.19 -5.01 3.43
N VAL A 92 -14.46 -4.71 3.71
CA VAL A 92 -15.23 -3.59 3.15
C VAL A 92 -14.50 -2.25 3.41
N LEU A 93 -13.63 -2.17 4.42
CA LEU A 93 -12.83 -0.99 4.74
C LEU A 93 -11.56 -0.85 3.88
N SER A 94 -11.13 -1.89 3.16
CA SER A 94 -10.09 -1.76 2.12
C SER A 94 -10.64 -1.22 0.80
N SER A 95 -11.93 -1.46 0.54
CA SER A 95 -12.68 -0.85 -0.57
C SER A 95 -12.99 0.62 -0.32
N ASP A 96 -13.09 1.03 0.94
CA ASP A 96 -12.89 2.42 1.33
C ASP A 96 -11.39 2.71 1.28
N LYS A 97 -10.87 2.79 0.04
CA LYS A 97 -9.78 3.71 -0.25
C LYS A 97 -10.15 4.99 0.48
N THR A 98 -9.43 5.33 1.55
CA THR A 98 -9.33 6.71 2.01
C THR A 98 -9.00 7.46 0.74
N SER A 99 -10.02 8.13 0.19
CA SER A 99 -9.95 8.58 -1.17
C SER A 99 -8.76 9.52 -1.23
N ILE A 100 -8.07 9.59 -2.36
CA ILE A 100 -7.07 10.64 -2.56
C ILE A 100 -7.70 12.01 -2.20
N GLU A 101 -9.01 12.15 -2.39
CA GLU A 101 -9.80 13.30 -1.95
C GLU A 101 -9.88 13.45 -0.41
N ASP A 102 -10.04 12.39 0.37
CA ASP A 102 -10.08 12.45 1.85
C ASP A 102 -8.70 12.78 2.45
N ILE A 103 -7.64 12.23 1.85
CA ILE A 103 -6.25 12.55 2.23
C ILE A 103 -5.95 14.01 1.90
N LYS A 104 -6.41 14.48 0.74
CA LYS A 104 -6.25 15.88 0.30
C LYS A 104 -7.04 16.83 1.21
N GLU A 105 -8.28 16.50 1.57
CA GLU A 105 -9.11 17.33 2.44
C GLU A 105 -8.53 17.41 3.85
N SER A 106 -8.17 16.28 4.46
CA SER A 106 -7.58 16.24 5.80
C SER A 106 -6.23 16.96 5.88
N THR A 107 -5.39 16.82 4.85
CA THR A 107 -4.10 17.54 4.75
C THR A 107 -4.31 19.03 4.54
N SER A 108 -5.26 19.41 3.68
CA SER A 108 -5.60 20.82 3.42
C SER A 108 -6.11 21.50 4.68
N LYS A 109 -6.96 20.82 5.46
CA LYS A 109 -7.48 21.35 6.74
C LYS A 109 -6.35 21.58 7.74
N LYS A 110 -5.49 20.58 7.96
CA LYS A 110 -4.34 20.72 8.88
C LYS A 110 -3.41 21.87 8.50
N LYS A 111 -3.10 22.02 7.20
CA LYS A 111 -2.27 23.14 6.73
C LYS A 111 -2.93 24.49 6.92
N LYS A 112 -4.26 24.59 6.74
CA LYS A 112 -5.00 25.82 6.98
C LYS A 112 -4.97 26.22 8.45
N ASP A 113 -5.20 25.27 9.35
CA ASP A 113 -5.17 25.49 10.80
C ASP A 113 -3.77 25.93 11.26
N GLU A 114 -2.71 25.32 10.70
CA GLU A 114 -1.32 25.71 10.97
C GLU A 114 -0.99 27.12 10.48
N ILE A 115 -1.45 27.51 9.28
CA ILE A 115 -1.29 28.87 8.76
C ILE A 115 -1.99 29.89 9.67
N GLU A 116 -3.18 29.56 10.16
CA GLU A 116 -3.94 30.44 11.06
C GLU A 116 -3.22 30.62 12.41
N LEU A 117 -2.69 29.53 12.97
CA LEU A 117 -1.86 29.58 14.18
C LEU A 117 -0.61 30.44 14.00
N LEU A 118 0.13 30.23 12.89
CA LEU A 118 1.35 30.98 12.60
C LEU A 118 1.07 32.47 12.37
N LYS A 119 -0.04 32.82 11.71
CA LYS A 119 -0.47 34.22 11.57
C LYS A 119 -0.74 34.86 12.93
N GLY A 120 -1.46 34.19 13.82
CA GLY A 120 -1.74 34.71 15.16
C GLY A 120 -0.48 34.89 16.02
N LEU A 121 0.50 33.99 15.89
CA LEU A 121 1.80 34.14 16.56
C LEU A 121 2.60 35.31 16.01
N LEU A 122 2.58 35.51 14.69
CA LEU A 122 3.28 36.61 14.03
C LEU A 122 2.69 37.97 14.44
N GLU A 123 1.36 38.08 14.49
CA GLU A 123 0.66 39.29 14.92
C GLU A 123 1.03 39.69 16.36
N LYS A 124 0.96 38.74 17.30
CA LYS A 124 1.38 38.96 18.70
C LYS A 124 2.85 39.40 18.81
N THR A 125 3.72 38.80 17.99
CA THR A 125 5.14 39.16 17.97
C THR A 125 5.33 40.58 17.43
N GLN A 126 4.57 40.95 16.39
CA GLN A 126 4.61 42.29 15.80
C GLN A 126 4.10 43.36 16.77
N GLU A 127 3.01 43.09 17.49
CA GLU A 127 2.48 43.98 18.53
C GLU A 127 3.51 44.23 19.64
N SER A 128 4.13 43.15 20.15
CA SER A 128 5.18 43.24 21.16
C SER A 128 6.38 44.07 20.67
N ASN A 129 6.80 43.86 19.42
CA ASN A 129 7.91 44.59 18.82
C ASN A 129 7.58 46.08 18.64
N ASN A 130 6.36 46.41 18.21
CA ASN A 130 5.88 47.79 18.09
C ASN A 130 5.85 48.49 19.47
N ALA A 131 5.35 47.81 20.50
CA ALA A 131 5.33 48.33 21.87
C ALA A 131 6.75 48.57 22.40
N MET A 132 7.67 47.65 22.15
CA MET A 132 9.09 47.79 22.52
C MET A 132 9.72 48.99 21.81
N LYS A 133 9.48 49.13 20.51
CA LYS A 133 9.99 50.24 19.70
C LYS A 133 9.47 51.59 20.21
N ALA A 134 8.19 51.70 20.54
CA ALA A 134 7.61 52.89 21.13
C ALA A 134 8.27 53.24 22.49
N ARG A 135 8.53 52.22 23.31
CA ARG A 135 9.21 52.40 24.61
C ARG A 135 10.65 52.89 24.45
N ILE A 136 11.39 52.33 23.49
CA ILE A 136 12.76 52.77 23.16
C ILE A 136 12.76 54.23 22.68
N GLU A 137 11.80 54.62 21.84
CA GLU A 137 11.70 55.99 21.35
C GLU A 137 11.42 56.99 22.48
N HIS A 138 10.54 56.64 23.41
CA HIS A 138 10.27 57.45 24.60
C HIS A 138 11.52 57.64 25.46
N MET A 139 12.27 56.56 25.73
CA MET A 139 13.50 56.62 26.51
C MET A 139 14.56 57.51 25.85
N LYS A 140 14.70 57.45 24.52
CA LYS A 140 15.60 58.35 23.78
C LYS A 140 15.24 59.81 23.93
N GLN A 141 13.95 60.15 23.84
CA GLN A 141 13.48 61.52 24.03
C GLN A 141 13.74 62.03 25.45
N GLU A 142 13.55 61.18 26.47
CA GLU A 142 13.90 61.52 27.86
C GLU A 142 15.40 61.75 28.05
N GLU A 143 16.24 60.94 27.41
CA GLU A 143 17.70 61.06 27.46
C GLU A 143 18.17 62.37 26.82
N ASP A 144 17.65 62.72 25.64
CA ASP A 144 17.95 63.98 24.94
C ASP A 144 17.53 65.22 25.76
N LEU A 145 16.35 65.16 26.40
CA LEU A 145 15.88 66.23 27.29
C LEU A 145 16.76 66.39 28.52
N ASN A 146 17.23 65.27 29.10
CA ASN A 146 18.05 65.29 30.30
C ASN A 146 19.46 65.82 30.01
N ASP A 147 20.03 65.50 28.85
CA ASP A 147 21.31 66.04 28.40
C ASP A 147 21.24 67.54 28.10
N THR A 148 20.15 68.00 27.48
CA THR A 148 19.87 69.42 27.27
C THR A 148 19.77 70.18 28.60
N ARG A 149 19.12 69.58 29.60
CA ARG A 149 18.96 70.15 30.95
C ARG A 149 20.30 70.20 31.71
N LYS A 150 21.14 69.16 31.61
CA LYS A 150 22.50 69.15 32.19
C LYS A 150 23.39 70.21 31.56
N SER A 151 23.36 70.36 30.23
CA SER A 151 24.11 71.40 29.50
C SER A 151 23.70 72.81 29.97
N SER A 152 22.39 73.05 30.09
CA SER A 152 21.85 74.32 30.59
C SER A 152 22.27 74.64 32.03
N LYS A 153 22.24 73.65 32.93
CA LYS A 153 22.71 73.81 34.32
C LYS A 153 24.20 74.16 34.39
N ARG A 154 25.05 73.52 33.58
CA ARG A 154 26.49 73.84 33.52
C ARG A 154 26.72 75.29 33.10
N ARG A 155 25.99 75.77 32.08
CA ARG A 155 26.08 77.17 31.62
C ARG A 155 25.68 78.17 32.71
N ILE A 156 24.59 77.91 33.42
CA ILE A 156 24.13 78.77 34.53
C ILE A 156 25.16 78.80 35.66
N SER A 157 25.71 77.65 36.05
CA SER A 157 26.75 77.56 37.08
C SER A 157 28.00 78.36 36.69
N MET A 158 28.40 78.31 35.41
CA MET A 158 29.56 79.05 34.92
C MET A 158 29.34 80.57 34.98
N ILE A 159 28.13 81.04 34.66
CA ILE A 159 27.76 82.46 34.78
C ILE A 159 27.75 82.91 36.26
N GLN A 160 27.21 82.10 37.17
CA GLN A 160 27.20 82.41 38.60
C GLN A 160 28.60 82.47 39.22
N GLU A 161 29.53 81.62 38.74
CA GLU A 161 30.92 81.65 39.19
C GLU A 161 31.67 82.90 38.71
N ILE A 162 31.38 83.38 37.49
CA ILE A 162 31.92 84.65 36.98
C ILE A 162 31.44 85.83 37.83
N PHE A 163 30.15 85.87 38.18
CA PHE A 163 29.58 86.95 38.99
C PHE A 163 30.05 86.92 40.46
N SER A 164 30.38 85.76 41.02
CA SER A 164 30.88 85.64 42.40
C SER A 164 32.36 86.02 42.56
N ARG A 165 33.08 86.20 41.45
CA ARG A 165 34.52 86.56 41.43
C ARG A 165 34.76 88.03 41.05
N SER A 166 33.71 88.81 40.80
CA SER A 166 33.76 90.25 40.50
C SER A 166 33.28 91.08 41.68
#